data_AF-A0AAD4BFJ4-F1
#
_entry.id   AF-A0AAD4BFJ4-F1
#
_cell.length_a   1.000
_cell.length_b   1.000
_cell.length_c   1.000
_cell.angle_alpha   90.00
_cell.angle_beta   90.00
_cell.angle_gamma   90.00
#
_symmetry.space_group_name_H-M   'P 1'
#
loop_
_entity.id
_entity.type
_entity.pdbx_description
1 polymer ?
#
loop_
_entity_poly.entity_id
_entity_poly.type
_entity_poly.pdbx_seq_one_letter_code
_entity_poly.pdbx_strand_id
1 'polypeptide(L)'
;LGDLTDSIWMLRAWTAQELLAARVIRFYNRDWKPYLGDIRSNHKDSPEIIQELADAIGIARKTIIAFNPDDLSVREKLRLASKRNATVDEDIAYSLIGIFKSDIQPRYGEGDAALGHLLEEIVSSSGEVTVLAWTGKSS
;
A
#
# COMPACT_ATOMS: atom_id res chain seq x y z
N LEU A 1 -5.19 18.72 14.52
CA LEU A 1 -4.42 17.76 13.71
C LEU A 1 -5.39 16.93 12.90
N GLY A 2 -4.96 16.42 11.75
CA GLY A 2 -5.81 15.76 10.77
C GLY A 2 -6.35 14.39 11.19
N ASP A 3 -7.18 13.79 10.32
CA ASP A 3 -7.89 12.51 10.47
C ASP A 3 -7.46 11.42 9.48
N LEU A 4 -6.32 11.56 8.78
CA LEU A 4 -5.84 10.55 7.83
C LEU A 4 -5.57 9.20 8.52
N THR A 5 -5.01 9.22 9.73
CA THR A 5 -4.71 7.98 10.48
C THR A 5 -5.95 7.15 10.77
N ASP A 6 -7.10 7.81 10.97
CA ASP A 6 -8.39 7.16 11.23
C ASP A 6 -9.21 6.93 9.95
N SER A 7 -8.68 7.33 8.80
CA SER A 7 -9.37 7.22 7.52
C SER A 7 -9.37 5.79 7.00
N ILE A 8 -10.55 5.29 6.64
CA ILE A 8 -10.73 3.96 6.03
C ILE A 8 -9.90 3.78 4.75
N TRP A 9 -9.53 4.88 4.08
CA TRP A 9 -8.72 4.85 2.87
C TRP A 9 -7.29 4.37 3.12
N MET A 10 -6.77 4.56 4.34
CA MET A 10 -5.42 4.06 4.70
C MET A 10 -5.40 2.54 4.89
N LEU A 11 -6.57 1.94 5.10
CA LEU A 11 -6.75 0.50 5.26
C LEU A 11 -7.22 -0.18 3.96
N ARG A 12 -7.57 0.54 2.90
CA ARG A 12 -8.01 -0.11 1.65
C ARG A 12 -6.83 -0.71 0.89
N ALA A 13 -6.97 -1.98 0.49
CA ALA A 13 -5.95 -2.76 -0.19
C ALA A 13 -5.27 -2.01 -1.35
N TRP A 14 -6.04 -1.61 -2.36
CA TRP A 14 -5.54 -0.94 -3.57
C TRP A 14 -4.98 0.47 -3.36
N THR A 15 -5.53 1.22 -2.41
CA THR A 15 -5.18 2.64 -2.18
C THR A 15 -3.70 2.83 -1.85
N ALA A 16 -3.06 1.81 -1.29
CA ALA A 16 -1.63 1.72 -1.10
C ALA A 16 -0.77 2.08 -2.31
N GLN A 17 -1.00 1.36 -3.40
CA GLN A 17 -0.19 1.40 -4.60
C GLN A 17 -0.48 2.71 -5.31
N GLU A 18 -1.76 3.05 -5.39
CA GLU A 18 -2.25 4.29 -5.97
C GLU A 18 -1.61 5.50 -5.30
N LEU A 19 -1.56 5.50 -3.96
CA LEU A 19 -1.05 6.62 -3.19
C LEU A 19 0.49 6.70 -3.21
N LEU A 20 1.19 5.58 -3.08
CA LEU A 20 2.66 5.58 -3.14
C LEU A 20 3.17 5.92 -4.55
N ALA A 21 2.58 5.33 -5.60
CA ALA A 21 3.01 5.53 -6.98
C ALA A 21 2.57 6.88 -7.57
N ALA A 22 1.56 7.55 -7.01
CA ALA A 22 1.09 8.83 -7.53
C ALA A 22 2.20 9.90 -7.54
N ARG A 23 2.35 10.62 -8.64
CA ARG A 23 3.25 11.79 -8.71
C ARG A 23 2.71 12.99 -7.92
N VAL A 24 1.38 13.11 -7.87
CA VAL A 24 0.66 14.20 -7.21
C VAL A 24 -0.46 13.61 -6.38
N ILE A 25 -0.56 14.04 -5.13
CA ILE A 25 -1.66 13.67 -4.23
C ILE A 25 -2.36 14.94 -3.77
N ARG A 26 -3.68 14.89 -3.67
CA ARG A 26 -4.49 15.93 -3.03
C ARG A 26 -5.55 15.28 -2.17
N PHE A 27 -5.57 15.66 -0.90
CA PHE A 27 -6.59 15.28 0.04
C PHE A 27 -7.63 16.38 0.17
N TYR A 28 -8.86 15.96 0.40
CA TYR A 28 -9.99 16.83 0.65
C TYR A 28 -10.77 16.28 1.84
N ASN A 29 -11.40 17.17 2.59
CA ASN A 29 -12.33 16.75 3.62
C ASN A 29 -13.69 16.35 3.01
N ARG A 30 -14.61 15.90 3.86
CA ARG A 30 -15.98 15.50 3.46
C ARG A 30 -16.79 16.60 2.74
N ASP A 31 -16.42 17.87 2.94
CA ASP A 31 -17.06 19.03 2.32
C ASP A 31 -16.35 19.47 1.03
N TRP A 32 -15.48 18.62 0.48
CA TRP A 32 -14.64 18.91 -0.70
C TRP A 32 -13.73 20.13 -0.54
N LYS A 33 -13.41 20.51 0.70
CA LYS A 33 -12.43 21.57 0.97
C LYS A 33 -11.03 20.97 1.05
N PRO A 34 -9.99 21.72 0.64
CA PRO A 34 -8.61 21.27 0.74
C PRO A 34 -8.29 20.82 2.17
N TYR A 35 -7.69 19.65 2.30
CA TYR A 35 -7.37 19.06 3.59
C TYR A 35 -6.47 19.97 4.43
N LEU A 36 -6.81 20.16 5.71
CA LEU A 36 -6.17 21.13 6.62
C LEU A 36 -6.11 22.58 6.07
N GLY A 37 -6.94 22.92 5.08
CA GLY A 37 -6.86 24.20 4.38
C GLY A 37 -5.64 24.35 3.46
N ASP A 38 -4.89 23.28 3.21
CA ASP A 38 -3.69 23.29 2.38
C ASP A 38 -4.04 23.32 0.89
N ILE A 39 -3.87 24.48 0.26
CA ILE A 39 -4.18 24.74 -1.14
C ILE A 39 -3.04 24.40 -2.11
N ARG A 40 -1.94 23.78 -1.65
CA ARG A 40 -0.84 23.38 -2.53
C ARG A 40 -1.34 22.48 -3.64
N SER A 41 -0.70 22.60 -4.81
CA SER A 41 -1.03 21.78 -5.97
C SER A 41 -0.68 20.31 -5.79
N ASN A 42 0.18 19.99 -4.81
CA ASN A 42 0.58 18.65 -4.43
C ASN A 42 0.81 18.58 -2.91
N HIS A 43 0.06 17.73 -2.21
CA HIS A 43 0.24 17.52 -0.78
C HIS A 43 1.50 16.72 -0.44
N LYS A 44 2.20 16.15 -1.43
CA LYS A 44 3.56 15.63 -1.22
C LYS A 44 4.57 16.71 -0.81
N ASP A 45 4.27 17.97 -1.11
CA ASP A 45 5.11 19.12 -0.73
C ASP A 45 4.73 19.71 0.64
N SER A 46 3.75 19.11 1.33
CA SER A 46 3.26 19.53 2.65
C SER A 46 3.88 18.66 3.75
N PRO A 47 4.82 19.20 4.57
CA PRO A 47 5.47 18.40 5.60
C PRO A 47 4.50 17.85 6.65
N GLU A 48 3.47 18.62 7.01
CA GLU A 48 2.47 18.17 7.99
C GLU A 48 1.65 16.99 7.44
N ILE A 49 1.12 17.13 6.22
CA ILE A 49 0.28 16.08 5.60
C ILE A 49 1.10 14.82 5.30
N ILE A 50 2.34 14.97 4.82
CA ILE A 50 3.20 13.82 4.55
C ILE A 50 3.63 13.10 5.83
N GLN A 51 3.85 13.83 6.92
CA GLN A 51 4.12 13.19 8.21
C GLN A 51 2.91 12.37 8.67
N GLU A 52 1.72 12.97 8.64
CA GLU A 52 0.49 12.27 9.04
C GLU A 52 0.21 11.04 8.18
N LEU A 53 0.43 11.14 6.87
CA LEU A 53 0.29 10.06 5.92
C LEU A 53 1.33 8.94 6.14
N ALA A 54 2.57 9.31 6.45
CA ALA A 54 3.64 8.38 6.79
C ALA A 54 3.29 7.57 8.04
N ASP A 55 2.74 8.23 9.07
CA ASP A 55 2.31 7.59 10.31
C ASP A 55 1.11 6.67 10.07
N ALA A 56 0.14 7.10 9.27
CA ALA A 56 -1.03 6.30 8.92
C ALA A 56 -0.69 5.02 8.14
N ILE A 57 0.23 5.11 7.18
CA ILE A 57 0.68 3.95 6.37
C ILE A 57 1.74 3.12 7.12
N GLY A 58 2.48 3.74 8.04
CA GLY A 58 3.60 3.13 8.75
C GLY A 58 4.86 2.99 7.89
N ILE A 59 5.14 3.98 7.03
CA ILE A 59 6.29 4.01 6.11
C ILE A 59 7.07 5.33 6.26
N ALA A 60 8.33 5.37 5.82
CA ALA A 60 9.10 6.61 5.89
C ALA A 60 8.57 7.67 4.90
N ARG A 61 8.54 8.95 5.33
CA ARG A 61 8.15 10.09 4.49
C ARG A 61 8.86 10.12 3.14
N LYS A 62 10.17 9.83 3.14
CA LYS A 62 10.99 9.80 1.91
C LYS A 62 10.44 8.84 0.86
N THR A 63 9.90 7.70 1.32
CA THR A 63 9.33 6.67 0.45
C THR A 63 7.99 7.12 -0.15
N ILE A 64 7.23 7.98 0.54
CA ILE A 64 6.01 8.57 -0.03
C ILE A 64 6.37 9.65 -1.04
N ILE A 65 7.35 10.51 -0.74
CA ILE A 65 7.75 11.62 -1.61
C ILE A 65 8.37 11.09 -2.92
N ALA A 66 9.31 10.17 -2.81
CA ALA A 66 10.02 9.57 -3.93
C ALA A 66 9.91 8.05 -3.86
N PHE A 67 8.75 7.52 -4.28
CA PHE A 67 8.50 6.10 -4.22
C PHE A 67 9.27 5.35 -5.30
N ASN A 68 10.08 4.39 -4.86
CA ASN A 68 10.62 3.33 -5.70
C ASN A 68 10.35 1.98 -5.00
N PRO A 69 9.67 1.03 -5.65
CA PRO A 69 9.42 -0.27 -5.04
C PRO A 69 10.69 -1.06 -4.70
N ASP A 70 11.84 -0.78 -5.32
CA ASP A 70 13.11 -1.48 -5.02
C ASP A 70 13.74 -1.02 -3.70
N ASP A 71 13.32 0.14 -3.18
CA ASP A 71 13.81 0.66 -1.90
C ASP A 71 13.18 -0.07 -0.69
N LEU A 72 12.22 -0.97 -0.95
CA LEU A 72 11.51 -1.75 0.06
C LEU A 72 11.91 -3.22 -0.02
N SER A 73 12.27 -3.80 1.12
CA SER A 73 12.44 -5.25 1.23
C SER A 73 11.10 -5.98 1.03
N VAL A 74 11.15 -7.26 0.64
CA VAL A 74 9.98 -8.15 0.57
C VAL A 74 9.14 -8.09 1.84
N ARG A 75 9.80 -8.11 3.01
CA ARG A 75 9.13 -8.00 4.32
C ARG A 75 8.40 -6.68 4.49
N GLU A 76 8.99 -5.55 4.10
CA GLU A 76 8.32 -4.25 4.19
C GLU A 76 7.12 -4.16 3.26
N LYS A 77 7.24 -4.69 2.03
CA LYS A 77 6.14 -4.79 1.07
C LYS A 77 4.97 -5.60 1.63
N LEU A 78 5.24 -6.78 2.18
CA LEU A 78 4.22 -7.62 2.83
C LEU A 78 3.60 -6.94 4.05
N ARG A 79 4.40 -6.27 4.89
CA ARG A 79 3.91 -5.55 6.07
C ARG A 79 2.97 -4.39 5.71
N LEU A 80 3.24 -3.70 4.59
CA LEU A 80 2.34 -2.67 4.08
C LEU A 80 0.99 -3.28 3.69
N ALA A 81 1.01 -4.43 3.03
CA ALA A 81 -0.19 -5.15 2.60
C ALA A 81 -1.01 -5.70 3.76
N SER A 82 -0.34 -6.29 4.76
CA SER A 82 -1.00 -7.07 5.82
C SER A 82 -1.92 -6.25 6.72
N LYS A 83 -1.77 -4.92 6.72
CA LYS A 83 -2.63 -3.99 7.46
C LYS A 83 -3.89 -3.59 6.68
N ARG A 84 -4.08 -4.10 5.46
CA ARG A 84 -5.13 -3.64 4.56
C ARG A 84 -6.26 -4.63 4.43
N ASN A 85 -7.45 -4.09 4.24
CA ASN A 85 -8.69 -4.77 4.01
C ASN A 85 -9.12 -4.59 2.55
N ALA A 86 -9.72 -5.65 2.02
CA ALA A 86 -10.45 -5.62 0.77
C ALA A 86 -11.86 -6.17 0.97
N THR A 87 -12.76 -5.82 0.06
CA THR A 87 -14.11 -6.40 0.02
C THR A 87 -14.13 -7.73 -0.73
N VAL A 88 -13.19 -7.90 -1.66
CA VAL A 88 -12.96 -9.13 -2.43
C VAL A 88 -11.69 -9.76 -1.86
N ASP A 89 -11.75 -11.01 -1.42
CA ASP A 89 -10.63 -11.63 -0.72
C ASP A 89 -9.36 -11.68 -1.59
N GLU A 90 -9.52 -11.89 -2.90
CA GLU A 90 -8.40 -11.88 -3.86
C GLU A 90 -7.68 -10.53 -3.95
N ASP A 91 -8.35 -9.41 -3.67
CA ASP A 91 -7.74 -8.08 -3.71
C ASP A 91 -6.71 -7.87 -2.59
N ILE A 92 -6.77 -8.66 -1.51
CA ILE A 92 -5.69 -8.66 -0.51
C ILE A 92 -4.37 -9.10 -1.17
N ALA A 93 -4.43 -10.12 -2.04
CA ALA A 93 -3.28 -10.57 -2.82
C ALA A 93 -2.98 -9.60 -3.97
N TYR A 94 -3.95 -9.28 -4.82
CA TYR A 94 -3.65 -8.52 -6.03
C TYR A 94 -3.29 -7.05 -5.81
N SER A 95 -3.69 -6.47 -4.68
CA SER A 95 -3.20 -5.16 -4.25
C SER A 95 -1.70 -5.13 -3.91
N LEU A 96 -0.97 -6.24 -4.05
CA LEU A 96 0.49 -6.32 -3.91
C LEU A 96 1.26 -6.29 -5.23
N ILE A 97 0.59 -6.53 -6.36
CA ILE A 97 1.24 -6.72 -7.67
C ILE A 97 2.16 -5.56 -8.04
N GLY A 98 1.64 -4.33 -8.04
CA GLY A 98 2.42 -3.13 -8.34
C GLY A 98 3.59 -2.85 -7.37
N ILE A 99 3.44 -3.14 -6.07
CA ILE A 99 4.51 -2.98 -5.08
C ILE A 99 5.62 -4.04 -5.29
N PHE A 100 5.26 -5.23 -5.78
CA PHE A 100 6.23 -6.28 -6.13
C PHE A 100 6.77 -6.17 -7.56
N LYS A 101 6.26 -5.25 -8.38
CA LYS A 101 6.58 -5.15 -9.82
C LYS A 101 6.34 -6.49 -10.54
N SER A 102 5.31 -7.22 -10.12
CA SER A 102 4.94 -8.49 -10.72
C SER A 102 4.07 -8.27 -11.96
N ASP A 103 4.24 -9.12 -12.97
CA ASP A 103 3.41 -9.14 -14.18
C ASP A 103 2.19 -10.07 -14.03
N ILE A 104 1.94 -10.61 -12.84
CA ILE A 104 0.78 -11.47 -12.58
C ILE A 104 -0.52 -10.71 -12.87
N GLN A 105 -1.41 -11.34 -13.62
CA GLN A 105 -2.74 -10.80 -13.90
C GLN A 105 -3.73 -11.32 -12.84
N PRO A 106 -4.56 -10.45 -12.24
CA PRO A 106 -5.62 -10.86 -11.35
C PRO A 106 -6.55 -11.91 -11.98
N ARG A 107 -6.65 -13.08 -11.35
CA ARG A 107 -7.57 -14.18 -11.69
C ARG A 107 -8.69 -14.26 -10.65
N TYR A 108 -9.70 -13.41 -10.80
CA TYR A 108 -10.86 -13.42 -9.89
C TYR A 108 -11.62 -14.76 -9.96
N GLY A 109 -12.10 -15.21 -8.79
CA GLY A 109 -12.80 -16.50 -8.64
C GLY A 109 -11.90 -17.63 -8.16
N GLU A 110 -10.62 -17.36 -7.87
CA GLU A 110 -9.71 -18.34 -7.26
C GLU A 110 -9.67 -18.28 -5.72
N GLY A 111 -10.33 -17.28 -5.11
CA GLY A 111 -10.43 -17.15 -3.66
C GLY A 111 -9.07 -17.13 -2.97
N ASP A 112 -8.93 -17.91 -1.89
CA ASP A 112 -7.71 -17.99 -1.08
C ASP A 112 -6.46 -18.42 -1.86
N ALA A 113 -6.62 -19.04 -3.05
CA ALA A 113 -5.49 -19.40 -3.91
C ALA A 113 -4.73 -18.18 -4.46
N ALA A 114 -5.36 -16.99 -4.49
CA ALA A 114 -4.75 -15.77 -5.02
C ALA A 114 -3.48 -15.36 -4.29
N LEU A 115 -3.44 -15.52 -2.97
CA LEU A 115 -2.23 -15.25 -2.19
C LEU A 115 -1.13 -16.25 -2.56
N GLY A 116 -1.47 -17.54 -2.70
CA GLY A 116 -0.53 -18.58 -3.08
C GLY A 116 0.15 -18.30 -4.42
N HIS A 117 -0.63 -17.95 -5.45
CA HIS A 117 -0.10 -17.62 -6.77
C HIS A 117 0.79 -16.37 -6.78
N LEU A 118 0.41 -15.33 -6.04
CA LEU A 118 1.26 -14.16 -5.87
C LEU A 118 2.60 -14.53 -5.22
N LEU A 119 2.56 -15.31 -4.14
CA LEU A 119 3.77 -15.73 -3.44
C LEU A 119 4.68 -16.58 -4.34
N GLU A 120 4.10 -17.50 -5.11
CA GLU A 120 4.83 -18.30 -6.11
C GLU A 120 5.52 -17.41 -7.15
N GLU A 121 4.81 -16.43 -7.70
CA GLU A 121 5.35 -15.49 -8.67
C GLU A 121 6.48 -14.63 -8.08
N ILE A 122 6.33 -14.17 -6.83
CA ILE A 122 7.38 -13.42 -6.14
C ILE A 122 8.63 -14.29 -5.98
N VAL A 123 8.50 -15.54 -5.55
CA VAL A 123 9.64 -16.46 -5.40
C VAL A 123 10.29 -16.74 -6.75
N SER A 124 9.49 -17.01 -7.78
CA SER A 124 9.97 -17.34 -9.13
C SER A 124 10.74 -16.17 -9.77
N SER A 125 10.22 -14.94 -9.63
CA SER A 125 10.81 -13.74 -10.24
C SER A 125 11.98 -13.15 -9.47
N SER A 126 11.95 -13.16 -8.13
CA SER A 126 12.97 -12.50 -7.29
C SER A 126 13.98 -13.45 -6.66
N GLY A 127 13.68 -14.75 -6.59
CA GLY A 127 14.45 -15.73 -5.82
C GLY A 127 14.32 -15.58 -4.29
N GLU A 128 13.53 -14.63 -3.80
CA GLU A 128 13.38 -14.34 -2.36
C GLU A 128 12.40 -15.30 -1.68
N VAL A 129 12.94 -16.42 -1.18
CA VAL A 129 12.17 -17.39 -0.38
C VAL A 129 11.77 -16.86 1.00
N THR A 130 12.32 -15.72 1.44
CA THR A 130 11.98 -15.09 2.72
C THR A 130 10.51 -14.67 2.81
N VAL A 131 9.83 -14.54 1.68
CA VAL A 131 8.38 -14.34 1.58
C VAL A 131 7.57 -15.46 2.23
N LEU A 132 8.16 -16.67 2.33
CA LEU A 132 7.56 -17.85 2.95
C LEU A 132 7.98 -18.04 4.41
N ALA A 133 8.81 -17.15 4.97
CA ALA A 133 9.25 -17.21 6.36
C ALA A 133 8.17 -16.67 7.31
N TRP A 134 7.00 -17.30 7.30
CA TRP A 134 5.88 -16.97 8.17
C TRP A 134 6.18 -17.41 9.61
N THR A 135 6.03 -16.47 10.55
CA THR A 135 6.11 -16.73 11.98
C THR A 135 4.84 -16.19 12.64
N GLY A 136 4.10 -17.05 13.36
CA GLY A 136 2.80 -16.70 13.92
C GLY A 136 1.97 -17.94 14.26
N LYS A 137 0.89 -17.76 15.01
CA LYS A 137 -0.13 -18.83 15.18
C LYS A 137 -1.04 -18.80 13.96
N SER A 138 -1.40 -19.97 13.42
CA SER A 138 -2.49 -20.00 12.45
C SER A 138 -3.76 -19.53 13.13
N SER A 139 -4.54 -18.72 12.42
CA SER A 139 -5.90 -18.35 12.80
C SER A 139 -6.81 -19.57 12.83
#